data_AF-A0A9W6VUU4-F1
#
_entry.id   AF-A0A9W6VUU4-F1
#
_cell.length_a   1.000
_cell.length_b   1.000
_cell.length_c   1.000
_cell.angle_alpha   90.00
_cell.angle_beta   90.00
_cell.angle_gamma   90.00
#
_symmetry.space_group_name_H-M   'P 1'
#
loop_
_entity.id
_entity.type
_entity.pdbx_description
1 polymer ?
#
loop_
_entity_poly.entity_id
_entity_poly.type
_entity_poly.pdbx_seq_one_letter_code
_entity_poly.pdbx_strand_id
1 'polypeptide(L)'
;MWQAVVAELRVYRRDGLAGLLTEDTLRFTAARALVEAGADPARLSVEWPHPVLRGSRVDLAVGGRPPAALVEFKFPREPNEKNAAWTMVLGEVLKDFYRLAICPGSVDRLFVYLESIRLRRYMTGATQRYGLDLNADQIVLHPTEVVSLPATAARIIGADLAAHHVTAQRVMQADIDDDLRLSVYMVDPLSPTPASATTPPTTASAVPGRPRDVGHDVEQEREPEPSQEDMDTSTVASLTPVAVGTREGARREILAAIRELLDRSVGETFTPEQVVAEMRRRGTGYAESTIRTMVTAHMCSNAPDNAGTTYDDLERIGRGIYRIRP
;
A
#
# COMPACT_ATOMS: atom_id res chain seq x y z
N MET A 1 -14.07 -23.26 -18.83
CA MET A 1 -14.15 -21.79 -18.96
C MET A 1 -12.77 -21.13 -18.89
N TRP A 2 -12.04 -21.11 -17.77
CA TRP A 2 -10.73 -20.42 -17.69
C TRP A 2 -9.65 -20.90 -18.68
N GLN A 3 -9.66 -22.19 -19.07
CA GLN A 3 -8.77 -22.68 -20.14
C GLN A 3 -9.05 -22.00 -21.50
N ALA A 4 -10.31 -21.65 -21.78
CA ALA A 4 -10.65 -20.88 -22.98
C ALA A 4 -10.14 -19.44 -22.89
N VAL A 5 -10.17 -18.84 -21.69
CA VAL A 5 -9.56 -17.51 -21.44
C VAL A 5 -8.06 -17.56 -21.72
N VAL A 6 -7.34 -18.56 -21.19
CA VAL A 6 -5.90 -18.75 -21.46
C VAL A 6 -5.63 -18.94 -22.95
N ALA A 7 -6.45 -19.74 -23.63
CA ALA A 7 -6.30 -19.98 -25.06
C ALA A 7 -6.46 -18.69 -25.89
N GLU A 8 -7.43 -17.85 -25.56
CA GLU A 8 -7.62 -16.55 -26.22
C GLU A 8 -6.43 -15.62 -25.95
N LEU A 9 -5.97 -15.51 -24.70
CA LEU A 9 -4.82 -14.67 -24.37
C LEU A 9 -3.54 -15.13 -25.10
N ARG A 10 -3.38 -16.43 -25.35
CA ARG A 10 -2.32 -16.96 -26.23
C ARG A 10 -2.44 -16.49 -27.67
N VAL A 11 -3.65 -16.34 -28.20
CA VAL A 11 -3.88 -15.78 -29.54
C VAL A 11 -3.42 -14.33 -29.59
N TYR A 12 -3.83 -13.51 -28.61
CA TYR A 12 -3.36 -12.12 -28.50
C TYR A 12 -1.83 -12.02 -28.50
N ARG A 13 -1.15 -12.89 -27.75
CA ARG A 13 0.33 -12.91 -27.68
C ARG A 13 0.95 -13.31 -29.02
N ARG A 14 0.45 -14.38 -29.64
CA ARG A 14 0.94 -14.89 -30.94
C ARG A 14 0.78 -13.87 -32.06
N ASP A 15 -0.30 -13.12 -32.04
CA ASP A 15 -0.64 -12.14 -33.07
C ASP A 15 0.05 -10.79 -32.85
N GLY A 16 0.96 -10.70 -31.86
CA GLY A 16 1.72 -9.47 -31.56
C GLY A 16 0.91 -8.40 -30.83
N LEU A 17 -0.26 -8.74 -30.28
CA LEU A 17 -1.17 -7.82 -29.56
C LEU A 17 -0.87 -7.74 -28.06
N ALA A 18 0.33 -8.15 -27.64
CA ALA A 18 0.75 -8.13 -26.24
C ALA A 18 0.56 -6.76 -25.56
N GLY A 19 0.83 -5.66 -26.27
CA GLY A 19 0.65 -4.29 -25.76
C GLY A 19 -0.81 -3.86 -25.58
N LEU A 20 -1.76 -4.64 -26.10
CA LEU A 20 -3.20 -4.43 -25.92
C LEU A 20 -3.79 -5.31 -24.80
N LEU A 21 -2.99 -6.17 -24.18
CA LEU A 21 -3.43 -6.88 -22.99
C LEU A 21 -3.57 -5.86 -21.85
N THR A 22 -4.79 -5.78 -21.33
CA THR A 22 -5.16 -4.95 -20.18
C THR A 22 -6.10 -5.77 -19.30
N GLU A 23 -6.42 -5.22 -18.13
CA GLU A 23 -7.47 -5.79 -17.26
C GLU A 23 -8.82 -5.90 -18.00
N ASP A 24 -9.17 -4.92 -18.83
CA ASP A 24 -10.38 -4.97 -19.66
C ASP A 24 -10.34 -6.11 -20.69
N THR A 25 -9.19 -6.33 -21.34
CA THR A 25 -9.03 -7.45 -22.29
C THR A 25 -9.26 -8.78 -21.57
N LEU A 26 -8.72 -8.95 -20.36
CA LEU A 26 -8.96 -10.12 -19.53
C LEU A 26 -10.44 -10.25 -19.12
N ARG A 27 -11.06 -9.15 -18.66
CA ARG A 27 -12.46 -9.09 -18.24
C ARG A 27 -13.41 -9.50 -19.38
N PHE A 28 -13.24 -8.93 -20.57
CA PHE A 28 -14.11 -9.24 -21.71
C PHE A 28 -13.86 -10.63 -22.28
N THR A 29 -12.61 -11.11 -22.25
CA THR A 29 -12.30 -12.51 -22.61
C THR A 29 -13.01 -13.48 -21.65
N ALA A 30 -12.98 -13.21 -20.34
CA ALA A 30 -13.68 -14.01 -19.35
C ALA A 30 -15.21 -13.96 -19.52
N ALA A 31 -15.78 -12.78 -19.78
CA ALA A 31 -17.21 -12.64 -20.05
C ALA A 31 -17.65 -13.44 -21.29
N ARG A 32 -16.86 -13.41 -22.38
CA ARG A 32 -17.14 -14.22 -23.57
C ARG A 32 -17.06 -15.73 -23.28
N ALA A 33 -16.01 -16.16 -22.58
CA ALA A 33 -15.83 -17.56 -22.19
C ALA A 33 -16.94 -18.07 -21.24
N LEU A 34 -17.52 -17.20 -20.41
CA LEU A 34 -18.70 -17.50 -19.59
C LEU A 34 -19.93 -17.73 -20.46
N VAL A 35 -20.19 -16.86 -21.44
CA VAL A 35 -21.31 -17.01 -22.39
C VAL A 35 -21.18 -18.29 -23.21
N GLU A 36 -19.99 -18.57 -23.74
CA GLU A 36 -19.69 -19.82 -24.45
C GLU A 36 -19.87 -21.06 -23.56
N ALA A 37 -19.67 -20.92 -22.24
CA ALA A 37 -19.94 -21.96 -21.25
C ALA A 37 -21.42 -22.03 -20.81
N GLY A 38 -22.31 -21.23 -21.42
CA GLY A 38 -23.75 -21.26 -21.19
C GLY A 38 -24.29 -20.23 -20.20
N ALA A 39 -23.48 -19.26 -19.74
CA ALA A 39 -23.99 -18.16 -18.95
C ALA A 39 -24.89 -17.24 -19.81
N ASP A 40 -26.02 -16.78 -19.23
CA ASP A 40 -26.89 -15.81 -19.89
C ASP A 40 -26.19 -14.43 -19.98
N PRO A 41 -25.92 -13.91 -21.19
CA PRO A 41 -25.27 -12.61 -21.36
C PRO A 41 -26.01 -11.46 -20.68
N ALA A 42 -27.35 -11.52 -20.60
CA ALA A 42 -28.16 -10.48 -19.98
C ALA A 42 -28.02 -10.45 -18.44
N ARG A 43 -27.37 -11.47 -17.86
CA ARG A 43 -27.11 -11.59 -16.42
C ARG A 43 -25.64 -11.36 -16.06
N LEU A 44 -24.83 -10.90 -17.00
CA LEU A 44 -23.49 -10.38 -16.76
C LEU A 44 -23.55 -8.87 -16.58
N SER A 45 -22.87 -8.37 -15.54
CA SER A 45 -22.73 -6.92 -15.33
C SER A 45 -21.28 -6.60 -15.02
N VAL A 46 -20.68 -5.76 -15.86
CA VAL A 46 -19.40 -5.13 -15.53
C VAL A 46 -19.62 -4.06 -14.46
N GLU A 47 -18.56 -3.72 -13.72
CA GLU A 47 -18.55 -2.54 -12.84
C GLU A 47 -19.68 -2.57 -11.80
N TRP A 48 -19.94 -3.75 -11.24
CA TRP A 48 -21.03 -4.02 -10.33
C TRP A 48 -20.85 -3.25 -9.01
N PRO A 49 -21.84 -2.50 -8.52
CA PRO A 49 -21.71 -1.78 -7.25
C PRO A 49 -21.33 -2.72 -6.10
N HIS A 50 -20.24 -2.37 -5.41
CA HIS A 50 -19.77 -3.19 -4.30
C HIS A 50 -20.81 -3.15 -3.15
N PRO A 51 -21.23 -4.31 -2.60
CA PRO A 51 -22.35 -4.38 -1.66
C PRO A 51 -22.08 -3.69 -0.31
N VAL A 52 -20.80 -3.64 0.11
CA VAL A 52 -20.37 -3.04 1.39
C VAL A 52 -19.66 -1.69 1.22
N LEU A 53 -18.66 -1.62 0.34
CA LEU A 53 -17.85 -0.41 0.12
C LEU A 53 -18.56 0.60 -0.78
N ARG A 54 -19.13 1.65 -0.15
CA ARG A 54 -19.81 2.74 -0.86
C ARG A 54 -18.90 3.35 -1.94
N GLY A 55 -19.44 3.48 -3.15
CA GLY A 55 -18.74 4.09 -4.29
C GLY A 55 -17.69 3.19 -4.95
N SER A 56 -17.44 2.00 -4.41
CA SER A 56 -16.57 1.00 -5.05
C SER A 56 -17.39 0.07 -5.95
N ARG A 57 -16.71 -0.63 -6.85
CA ARG A 57 -17.31 -1.56 -7.81
C ARG A 57 -16.46 -2.81 -7.96
N VAL A 58 -17.11 -3.96 -8.07
CA VAL A 58 -16.50 -5.23 -8.48
C VAL A 58 -16.49 -5.30 -9.99
N ASP A 59 -15.40 -5.78 -10.58
CA ASP A 59 -15.21 -5.77 -12.03
C ASP A 59 -16.30 -6.50 -12.82
N LEU A 60 -16.72 -7.67 -12.35
CA LEU A 60 -17.74 -8.49 -13.01
C LEU A 60 -18.63 -9.21 -12.00
N ALA A 61 -19.95 -9.09 -12.19
CA ALA A 61 -20.95 -9.90 -11.52
C ALA A 61 -21.62 -10.85 -12.52
N VAL A 62 -21.84 -12.09 -12.09
CA VAL A 62 -22.46 -13.18 -12.88
C VAL A 62 -23.75 -13.63 -12.21
N GLY A 63 -24.84 -13.77 -12.97
CA GLY A 63 -26.09 -14.39 -12.49
C GLY A 63 -27.17 -13.41 -12.01
N GLY A 64 -27.04 -12.10 -12.24
CA GLY A 64 -28.10 -11.12 -11.93
C GLY A 64 -28.19 -10.70 -10.46
N ARG A 65 -29.41 -10.54 -9.91
CA ARG A 65 -29.65 -10.11 -8.51
C ARG A 65 -30.37 -11.20 -7.70
N PRO A 66 -29.76 -11.76 -6.64
CA PRO A 66 -28.35 -11.61 -6.24
C PRO A 66 -27.39 -12.26 -7.26
N PRO A 67 -26.12 -11.82 -7.33
CA PRO A 67 -25.14 -12.47 -8.18
C PRO A 67 -24.80 -13.87 -7.64
N ALA A 68 -24.58 -14.80 -8.56
CA ALA A 68 -24.04 -16.13 -8.27
C ALA A 68 -22.51 -16.08 -8.08
N ALA A 69 -21.83 -15.18 -8.80
CA ALA A 69 -20.40 -14.93 -8.63
C ALA A 69 -20.05 -13.46 -8.76
N LEU A 70 -19.00 -13.06 -8.03
CA LEU A 70 -18.32 -11.77 -8.08
C LEU A 70 -16.86 -12.02 -8.43
N VAL A 71 -16.35 -11.32 -9.44
CA VAL A 71 -14.99 -11.51 -9.96
C VAL A 71 -14.26 -10.17 -9.95
N GLU A 72 -13.11 -10.10 -9.28
CA GLU A 72 -12.13 -9.02 -9.46
C GLU A 72 -11.02 -9.54 -10.39
N PHE A 73 -10.70 -8.76 -11.42
CA PHE A 73 -9.60 -9.02 -12.32
C PHE A 73 -8.42 -8.14 -11.94
N LYS A 74 -7.22 -8.68 -12.09
CA LYS A 74 -6.01 -7.92 -11.83
C LYS A 74 -4.98 -8.18 -12.88
N PHE A 75 -4.63 -7.13 -13.63
CA PHE A 75 -3.46 -7.12 -14.48
C PHE A 75 -2.65 -5.84 -14.25
N PRO A 76 -1.77 -5.82 -13.24
CA PRO A 76 -1.09 -4.60 -12.84
C PRO A 76 -0.20 -4.07 -13.94
N ARG A 77 -0.25 -2.75 -14.16
CA ARG A 77 0.76 -2.08 -14.97
C ARG A 77 2.08 -2.19 -14.23
N GLU A 78 3.05 -2.84 -14.85
CA GLU A 78 4.37 -2.95 -14.25
C GLU A 78 5.00 -1.57 -14.11
N PRO A 79 5.56 -1.25 -12.92
CA PRO A 79 6.28 -0.02 -12.76
C PRO A 79 7.52 -0.01 -13.66
N ASN A 80 7.84 1.17 -14.18
CA ASN A 80 9.08 1.40 -14.90
C ASN A 80 10.27 1.06 -13.98
N GLU A 81 11.31 0.43 -14.52
CA GLU A 81 12.55 0.09 -13.79
C GLU A 81 13.14 1.29 -13.03
N LYS A 82 13.00 2.50 -13.58
CA LYS A 82 13.52 3.72 -12.97
C LYS A 82 12.71 4.21 -11.77
N ASN A 83 11.47 3.75 -11.61
CA ASN A 83 10.57 4.15 -10.52
C ASN A 83 9.71 2.95 -10.11
N ALA A 84 10.37 1.97 -9.50
CA ALA A 84 9.81 0.67 -9.18
C ALA A 84 8.82 0.75 -7.99
N ALA A 85 7.62 1.28 -8.24
CA ALA A 85 6.54 1.36 -7.25
C ALA A 85 5.84 0.01 -7.00
N TRP A 86 6.60 -1.08 -6.88
CA TRP A 86 6.04 -2.43 -6.67
C TRP A 86 5.23 -2.57 -5.38
N THR A 87 5.51 -1.75 -4.37
CA THR A 87 4.72 -1.72 -3.14
C THR A 87 3.29 -1.19 -3.38
N MET A 88 3.08 -0.34 -4.39
CA MET A 88 1.73 0.05 -4.81
C MET A 88 1.00 -1.13 -5.42
N VAL A 89 1.64 -1.83 -6.37
CA VAL A 89 1.09 -3.03 -7.00
C VAL A 89 0.74 -4.10 -5.96
N LEU A 90 1.61 -4.33 -4.98
CA LEU A 90 1.34 -5.23 -3.86
C LEU A 90 0.08 -4.83 -3.09
N GLY A 91 0.00 -3.55 -2.69
CA GLY A 91 -1.16 -3.04 -1.96
C GLY A 91 -2.46 -3.19 -2.74
N GLU A 92 -2.43 -2.94 -4.05
CA GLU A 92 -3.59 -3.10 -4.92
C GLU A 92 -4.03 -4.56 -5.04
N VAL A 93 -3.10 -5.49 -5.30
CA VAL A 93 -3.40 -6.93 -5.37
C VAL A 93 -4.03 -7.43 -4.07
N LEU A 94 -3.43 -7.09 -2.92
CA LEU A 94 -3.94 -7.52 -1.62
C LEU A 94 -5.30 -6.90 -1.31
N LYS A 95 -5.51 -5.63 -1.65
CA LYS A 95 -6.79 -4.93 -1.44
C LYS A 95 -7.95 -5.67 -2.13
N ASP A 96 -7.73 -6.21 -3.32
CA ASP A 96 -8.79 -6.87 -4.09
C ASP A 96 -9.22 -8.20 -3.44
N PHE A 97 -8.31 -8.95 -2.79
CA PHE A 97 -8.67 -10.08 -1.93
C PHE A 97 -9.57 -9.65 -0.77
N TYR A 98 -9.20 -8.58 -0.05
CA TYR A 98 -9.98 -8.07 1.07
C TYR A 98 -11.38 -7.61 0.65
N ARG A 99 -11.48 -6.88 -0.47
CA ARG A 99 -12.75 -6.40 -1.04
C ARG A 99 -13.69 -7.55 -1.37
N LEU A 100 -13.17 -8.61 -1.98
CA LEU A 100 -13.95 -9.81 -2.25
C LEU A 100 -14.41 -10.48 -0.95
N ALA A 101 -13.51 -10.67 0.03
CA ALA A 101 -13.82 -11.37 1.27
C ALA A 101 -14.95 -10.72 2.09
N ILE A 102 -15.06 -9.38 2.07
CA ILE A 102 -16.13 -8.65 2.77
C ILE A 102 -17.49 -8.70 2.04
N CYS A 103 -17.56 -9.21 0.80
CA CYS A 103 -18.84 -9.32 0.11
C CYS A 103 -19.74 -10.35 0.82
N PRO A 104 -20.97 -9.99 1.22
CA PRO A 104 -21.84 -10.86 2.01
C PRO A 104 -22.53 -11.93 1.15
N GLY A 105 -23.11 -12.92 1.83
CA GLY A 105 -23.99 -13.93 1.21
C GLY A 105 -23.26 -15.13 0.62
N SER A 106 -24.04 -16.04 0.04
CA SER A 106 -23.54 -17.27 -0.60
C SER A 106 -23.27 -16.99 -2.08
N VAL A 107 -22.22 -16.22 -2.33
CA VAL A 107 -21.74 -15.85 -3.67
C VAL A 107 -20.32 -16.37 -3.84
N ASP A 108 -20.00 -16.88 -5.02
CA ASP A 108 -18.61 -17.23 -5.36
C ASP A 108 -17.79 -15.96 -5.52
N ARG A 109 -16.60 -15.91 -4.93
CA ARG A 109 -15.71 -14.74 -4.94
C ARG A 109 -14.42 -15.12 -5.64
N LEU A 110 -14.22 -14.65 -6.84
CA LEU A 110 -13.09 -15.05 -7.67
C LEU A 110 -12.12 -13.88 -7.83
N PHE A 111 -10.86 -14.10 -7.48
CA PHE A 111 -9.77 -13.21 -7.83
C PHE A 111 -9.00 -13.81 -9.01
N VAL A 112 -8.96 -13.09 -10.13
CA VAL A 112 -8.33 -13.54 -11.37
C VAL A 112 -7.13 -12.66 -11.66
N TYR A 113 -5.95 -13.25 -11.60
CA TYR A 113 -4.69 -12.54 -11.58
C TYR A 113 -3.82 -12.89 -12.78
N LEU A 114 -3.38 -11.88 -13.51
CA LEU A 114 -2.45 -12.02 -14.62
C LEU A 114 -1.07 -11.51 -14.20
N GLU A 115 -0.08 -12.40 -14.28
CA GLU A 115 1.24 -12.20 -13.70
C GLU A 115 2.32 -12.30 -14.76
N SER A 116 3.16 -11.28 -14.88
CA SER A 116 4.39 -11.38 -15.65
C SER A 116 5.51 -12.03 -14.84
N ILE A 117 6.61 -12.39 -15.50
CA ILE A 117 7.78 -12.96 -14.81
C ILE A 117 8.40 -11.99 -13.80
N ARG A 118 8.35 -10.67 -14.09
CA ARG A 118 8.88 -9.63 -13.19
C ARG A 118 8.04 -9.50 -11.94
N LEU A 119 6.71 -9.50 -12.10
CA LEU A 119 5.76 -9.47 -11.00
C LEU A 119 5.88 -10.71 -10.12
N ARG A 120 5.94 -11.92 -10.71
CA ARG A 120 6.14 -13.18 -9.96
C ARG A 120 7.43 -13.17 -9.14
N ARG A 121 8.53 -12.66 -9.71
CA ARG A 121 9.81 -12.51 -9.00
C ARG A 121 9.68 -11.54 -7.82
N TYR A 122 9.00 -10.41 -8.02
CA TYR A 122 8.74 -9.47 -6.94
C TYR A 122 7.90 -10.10 -5.83
N MET A 123 6.82 -10.81 -6.16
CA MET A 123 5.94 -11.48 -5.19
C MET A 123 6.68 -12.58 -4.41
N THR A 124 7.54 -13.36 -5.08
CA THR A 124 8.42 -14.33 -4.40
C THR A 124 9.33 -13.64 -3.36
N GLY A 125 9.86 -12.46 -3.70
CA GLY A 125 10.63 -11.66 -2.75
C GLY A 125 9.78 -11.04 -1.63
N ALA A 126 8.49 -10.80 -1.86
CA ALA A 126 7.56 -10.32 -0.85
C ALA A 126 7.31 -11.39 0.23
N THR A 127 7.29 -12.67 -0.13
CA THR A 127 7.22 -13.78 0.82
C THR A 127 8.37 -13.76 1.82
N GLN A 128 9.60 -13.56 1.33
CA GLN A 128 10.77 -13.49 2.20
C GLN A 128 10.78 -12.24 3.11
N ARG A 129 10.25 -11.11 2.62
CA ARG A 129 10.28 -9.83 3.36
C ARG A 129 9.13 -9.68 4.35
N TYR A 130 7.95 -10.20 4.02
CA TYR A 130 6.70 -9.89 4.72
C TYR A 130 5.92 -11.16 5.13
N GLY A 131 6.41 -12.36 4.82
CA GLY A 131 5.71 -13.62 5.09
C GLY A 131 4.55 -13.91 4.13
N LEU A 132 4.32 -13.08 3.11
CA LEU A 132 3.17 -13.20 2.21
C LEU A 132 3.49 -14.03 0.97
N ASP A 133 2.99 -15.26 0.90
CA ASP A 133 3.11 -16.13 -0.27
C ASP A 133 1.88 -16.06 -1.18
N LEU A 134 1.92 -15.19 -2.19
CA LEU A 134 0.87 -15.09 -3.21
C LEU A 134 1.00 -16.15 -4.32
N ASN A 135 2.03 -17.00 -4.27
CA ASN A 135 2.22 -18.14 -5.17
C ASN A 135 1.83 -19.48 -4.52
N ALA A 136 1.38 -19.48 -3.26
CA ALA A 136 0.90 -20.67 -2.59
C ALA A 136 -0.41 -21.19 -3.21
N ASP A 137 -0.68 -22.50 -3.04
CA ASP A 137 -1.99 -23.06 -3.39
C ASP A 137 -3.10 -22.46 -2.52
N GLN A 138 -2.78 -22.10 -1.28
CA GLN A 138 -3.66 -21.37 -0.39
C GLN A 138 -2.97 -20.09 0.05
N ILE A 139 -3.59 -18.95 -0.24
CA ILE A 139 -3.16 -17.65 0.25
C ILE A 139 -3.83 -17.43 1.61
N VAL A 140 -3.03 -17.01 2.59
CA VAL A 140 -3.50 -16.63 3.92
C VAL A 140 -2.94 -15.24 4.21
N LEU A 141 -3.84 -14.29 4.50
CA LEU A 141 -3.49 -12.91 4.84
C LEU A 141 -3.79 -12.71 6.32
N HIS A 142 -2.79 -12.92 7.18
CA HIS A 142 -2.93 -12.65 8.61
C HIS A 142 -2.76 -11.15 8.90
N PRO A 143 -3.61 -10.55 9.77
CA PRO A 143 -3.45 -9.15 10.16
C PRO A 143 -2.05 -8.82 10.68
N THR A 144 -1.43 -9.75 11.41
CA THR A 144 -0.06 -9.60 11.95
C THR A 144 1.04 -9.55 10.89
N GLU A 145 0.83 -10.17 9.73
CA GLU A 145 1.76 -10.10 8.61
C GLU A 145 1.52 -8.82 7.80
N VAL A 146 0.25 -8.44 7.64
CA VAL A 146 -0.17 -7.27 6.87
C VAL A 146 0.29 -5.96 7.51
N VAL A 147 0.40 -5.89 8.84
CA VAL A 147 1.00 -4.72 9.53
C VAL A 147 2.49 -4.52 9.24
N SER A 148 3.20 -5.57 8.80
CA SER A 148 4.61 -5.48 8.41
C SER A 148 4.82 -4.96 6.99
N LEU A 149 3.74 -4.76 6.24
CA LEU A 149 3.79 -4.27 4.86
C LEU A 149 4.40 -2.86 4.78
N PRO A 150 5.02 -2.52 3.64
CA PRO A 150 5.43 -1.15 3.36
C PRO A 150 4.24 -0.19 3.50
N ALA A 151 4.48 1.00 4.07
CA ALA A 151 3.45 2.00 4.33
C ALA A 151 2.57 2.31 3.10
N THR A 152 3.15 2.32 1.90
CA THR A 152 2.40 2.51 0.66
C THR A 152 1.38 1.41 0.41
N ALA A 153 1.74 0.15 0.62
CA ALA A 153 0.84 -1.00 0.46
C ALA A 153 -0.26 -0.97 1.53
N ALA A 154 0.14 -0.79 2.79
CA ALA A 154 -0.79 -0.71 3.92
C ALA A 154 -1.83 0.41 3.73
N ARG A 155 -1.41 1.59 3.24
CA ARG A 155 -2.31 2.71 2.94
C ARG A 155 -3.29 2.39 1.81
N ILE A 156 -2.89 1.64 0.79
CA ILE A 156 -3.78 1.27 -0.33
C ILE A 156 -4.86 0.29 0.13
N ILE A 157 -4.48 -0.68 0.97
CA ILE A 157 -5.42 -1.65 1.57
C ILE A 157 -6.39 -0.91 2.50
N GLY A 158 -5.88 -0.03 3.36
CA GLY A 158 -6.65 0.68 4.38
C GLY A 158 -6.70 -0.12 5.69
N ALA A 159 -6.68 0.59 6.82
CA ALA A 159 -6.57 -0.01 8.15
C ALA A 159 -7.72 -0.97 8.48
N ASP A 160 -8.96 -0.60 8.11
CA ASP A 160 -10.15 -1.41 8.40
C ASP A 160 -10.10 -2.76 7.68
N LEU A 161 -9.73 -2.79 6.39
CA LEU A 161 -9.61 -4.03 5.63
C LEU A 161 -8.47 -4.89 6.15
N ALA A 162 -7.31 -4.27 6.43
CA ALA A 162 -6.12 -4.95 6.92
C ALA A 162 -6.30 -5.62 8.30
N ALA A 163 -7.34 -5.25 9.07
CA ALA A 163 -7.65 -5.86 10.36
C ALA A 163 -8.26 -7.27 10.23
N HIS A 164 -8.67 -7.67 9.02
CA HIS A 164 -9.32 -8.95 8.78
C HIS A 164 -8.34 -10.07 8.38
N HIS A 165 -8.71 -11.30 8.72
CA HIS A 165 -8.04 -12.50 8.23
C HIS A 165 -8.74 -12.95 6.94
N VAL A 166 -7.99 -13.10 5.86
CA VAL A 166 -8.52 -13.52 4.55
C VAL A 166 -7.80 -14.77 4.09
N THR A 167 -8.56 -15.75 3.61
CA THR A 167 -8.04 -16.95 2.96
C THR A 167 -8.55 -17.02 1.52
N ALA A 168 -7.72 -17.56 0.63
CA ALA A 168 -8.13 -17.83 -0.73
C ALA A 168 -7.45 -19.10 -1.25
N GLN A 169 -8.23 -19.96 -1.90
CA GLN A 169 -7.75 -21.21 -2.49
C GLN A 169 -7.53 -21.04 -3.99
N ARG A 170 -6.35 -21.39 -4.49
CA ARG A 170 -6.10 -21.47 -5.93
C ARG A 170 -6.93 -22.59 -6.53
N VAL A 171 -7.76 -22.22 -7.51
CA VAL A 171 -8.61 -23.16 -8.26
C VAL A 171 -8.06 -23.44 -9.65
N MET A 172 -7.19 -22.57 -10.17
CA MET A 172 -6.54 -22.76 -11.46
C MET A 172 -5.24 -21.97 -11.55
N GLN A 173 -4.27 -22.54 -12.25
CA GLN A 173 -3.08 -21.85 -12.74
C GLN A 173 -2.76 -22.32 -14.15
N ALA A 174 -2.39 -21.42 -15.05
CA ALA A 174 -1.92 -21.78 -16.37
C ALA A 174 -0.98 -20.71 -16.94
N ASP A 175 0.15 -21.15 -17.47
CA ASP A 175 1.05 -20.28 -18.22
C ASP A 175 0.43 -19.98 -19.59
N ILE A 176 0.36 -18.70 -19.95
CA ILE A 176 -0.06 -18.26 -21.28
C ILE A 176 1.13 -18.41 -22.23
N ASP A 177 2.28 -17.91 -21.82
CA ASP A 177 3.59 -18.12 -22.44
C ASP A 177 4.70 -18.08 -21.38
N ASP A 178 5.96 -17.95 -21.79
CA ASP A 178 7.11 -17.94 -20.87
C ASP A 178 7.13 -16.72 -19.92
N ASP A 179 6.45 -15.64 -20.31
CA ASP A 179 6.41 -14.39 -19.54
C ASP A 179 5.15 -14.30 -18.68
N LEU A 180 3.99 -14.68 -19.22
CA LEU A 180 2.69 -14.39 -18.66
C LEU A 180 1.98 -15.64 -18.11
N ARG A 181 1.41 -15.53 -16.91
CA ARG A 181 0.66 -16.58 -16.22
C ARG A 181 -0.71 -16.05 -15.78
N LEU A 182 -1.74 -16.90 -15.89
CA LEU A 182 -3.04 -16.69 -15.28
C LEU A 182 -3.17 -17.54 -14.01
N SER A 183 -3.56 -16.92 -12.90
CA SER A 183 -3.86 -17.57 -11.64
C SER A 183 -5.29 -17.20 -11.21
N VAL A 184 -6.08 -18.16 -10.76
CA VAL A 184 -7.47 -17.95 -10.30
C VAL A 184 -7.61 -18.48 -8.88
N TYR A 185 -8.10 -17.63 -8.00
CA TYR A 185 -8.32 -17.92 -6.59
C TYR A 185 -9.80 -17.78 -6.23
N MET A 186 -10.32 -18.73 -5.45
CA MET A 186 -11.59 -18.61 -4.76
C MET A 186 -11.33 -18.01 -3.38
N VAL A 187 -11.92 -16.85 -3.10
CA VAL A 187 -11.74 -16.10 -1.85
C VAL A 187 -12.83 -16.50 -0.86
N ASP A 188 -12.43 -16.87 0.35
CA ASP A 188 -13.39 -17.20 1.40
C ASP A 188 -14.07 -15.93 1.91
N PRO A 189 -15.37 -15.98 2.26
CA PRO A 189 -16.00 -14.87 2.98
C PRO A 189 -15.28 -14.65 4.30
N LEU A 190 -15.27 -13.40 4.78
CA LEU A 190 -14.89 -13.17 6.17
C LEU A 190 -15.79 -13.98 7.09
N SER A 191 -15.16 -14.78 7.96
CA SER A 191 -15.87 -15.38 9.08
C SER A 191 -16.58 -14.25 9.83
N PRO A 192 -17.87 -14.40 10.19
CA PRO A 192 -18.50 -13.45 11.07
C PRO A 192 -17.62 -13.36 12.32
N THR A 193 -17.10 -12.16 12.61
CA THR A 193 -16.41 -11.91 13.87
C THR A 193 -17.31 -12.49 14.95
N PRO A 194 -16.87 -13.49 15.74
CA PRO A 194 -17.71 -14.06 16.78
C PRO A 194 -18.17 -12.88 17.61
N ALA A 195 -19.46 -12.54 17.51
CA ALA A 195 -20.02 -11.34 18.09
C ALA A 195 -19.56 -11.35 19.53
N SER A 196 -18.69 -10.38 19.90
CA SER A 196 -17.97 -10.38 21.18
C SER A 196 -18.89 -10.92 22.23
N ALA A 197 -18.62 -12.16 22.67
CA ALA A 197 -19.54 -12.90 23.52
C ALA A 197 -19.84 -11.96 24.69
N THR A 198 -21.09 -11.50 24.72
CA THR A 198 -21.55 -10.49 25.66
C THR A 198 -21.08 -10.93 27.02
N THR A 199 -20.22 -10.12 27.65
CA THR A 199 -19.71 -10.36 28.99
C THR A 199 -20.87 -10.85 29.85
N PRO A 200 -20.82 -12.07 30.42
CA PRO A 200 -21.88 -12.54 31.29
C PRO A 200 -22.08 -11.50 32.40
N PRO A 201 -23.33 -11.18 32.78
CA PRO A 201 -23.58 -10.17 33.81
C PRO A 201 -22.82 -10.56 35.08
N THR A 202 -21.91 -9.68 35.47
CA THR A 202 -21.21 -9.72 36.76
C THR A 202 -22.26 -9.84 37.86
N THR A 203 -22.45 -11.05 38.36
CA THR A 203 -23.18 -11.30 39.59
C THR A 203 -22.26 -10.84 40.72
N ALA A 204 -22.61 -9.69 41.30
CA ALA A 204 -21.97 -9.17 42.50
C ALA A 204 -22.13 -10.21 43.63
N SER A 205 -21.08 -10.98 43.90
CA SER A 205 -20.99 -11.85 45.06
C SER A 205 -20.31 -11.09 46.19
N ALA A 206 -21.06 -10.90 47.27
CA ALA A 206 -20.63 -10.29 48.51
C ALA A 206 -19.42 -11.03 49.11
N VAL A 207 -18.45 -10.26 49.61
CA VAL A 207 -17.31 -10.74 50.40
C VAL A 207 -17.66 -10.63 51.89
N PRO A 208 -17.65 -11.73 52.67
CA PRO A 208 -17.45 -11.66 54.11
C PRO A 208 -15.96 -11.88 54.42
N GLY A 209 -15.39 -10.95 55.19
CA GLY A 209 -13.97 -10.90 55.48
C GLY A 209 -13.45 -11.97 56.45
N ARG A 210 -12.12 -12.13 56.46
CA ARG A 210 -11.30 -12.56 57.60
C ARG A 210 -9.79 -12.42 57.28
N PRO A 211 -8.87 -12.63 58.25
CA PRO A 211 -8.13 -11.58 58.93
C PRO A 211 -6.62 -11.52 58.59
N ARG A 212 -5.97 -10.50 59.17
CA ARG A 212 -4.52 -10.22 59.20
C ARG A 212 -3.65 -11.41 59.66
N ASP A 213 -2.49 -11.58 59.03
CA ASP A 213 -1.19 -11.87 59.66
C ASP A 213 -0.06 -11.59 58.62
N VAL A 214 0.82 -10.60 58.86
CA VAL A 214 2.17 -10.65 59.45
C VAL A 214 3.28 -11.03 58.46
N GLY A 215 4.07 -10.00 58.12
CA GLY A 215 5.53 -9.98 58.10
C GLY A 215 6.25 -10.74 56.99
N HIS A 216 7.00 -10.00 56.16
CA HIS A 216 8.45 -10.22 56.00
C HIS A 216 9.09 -9.01 55.32
N ASP A 217 10.09 -8.46 56.00
CA ASP A 217 11.02 -7.45 55.55
C ASP A 217 11.89 -7.98 54.39
N VAL A 218 12.06 -7.18 53.34
CA VAL A 218 13.28 -7.21 52.51
C VAL A 218 13.64 -5.77 52.16
N GLU A 219 14.82 -5.38 52.63
CA GLU A 219 15.50 -4.11 52.39
C GLU A 219 15.65 -3.84 50.88
N GLN A 220 15.25 -2.64 50.45
CA GLN A 220 15.66 -2.06 49.17
C GLN A 220 16.54 -0.86 49.45
N GLU A 221 17.80 -1.00 49.07
CA GLU A 221 18.83 0.02 49.06
C GLU A 221 18.37 1.23 48.24
N ARG A 222 18.35 2.39 48.90
CA ARG A 222 18.25 3.72 48.31
C ARG A 222 19.66 4.21 48.00
N GLU A 223 19.86 4.79 46.81
CA GLU A 223 20.89 5.80 46.48
C GLU A 223 20.51 6.47 45.13
N PRO A 224 20.95 7.71 44.83
CA PRO A 224 20.17 8.91 45.15
C PRO A 224 19.79 9.75 43.91
N GLU A 225 18.75 10.57 44.07
CA GLU A 225 18.45 11.66 43.13
C GLU A 225 19.52 12.77 43.20
N PRO A 226 20.01 13.28 42.06
CA PRO A 226 20.79 14.50 42.06
C PRO A 226 19.86 15.73 42.01
N SER A 227 20.08 16.56 43.01
CA SER A 227 19.60 17.92 43.20
C SER A 227 19.81 18.83 41.99
N GLN A 228 18.76 19.56 41.64
CA GLN A 228 18.81 20.75 40.79
C GLN A 228 19.45 21.90 41.55
N GLU A 229 20.57 22.41 41.04
CA GLU A 229 21.05 23.76 41.33
C GLU A 229 21.32 24.51 40.03
N ASP A 230 20.97 25.79 40.08
CA ASP A 230 21.00 26.79 39.02
C ASP A 230 22.36 26.89 38.32
N MET A 231 22.35 26.90 36.98
CA MET A 231 23.37 27.63 36.23
C MET A 231 22.88 28.07 34.85
N ASP A 232 22.63 29.36 34.78
CA ASP A 232 22.43 30.17 33.58
C ASP A 232 23.69 30.14 32.71
N THR A 233 23.64 29.47 31.55
CA THR A 233 24.54 29.74 30.41
C THR A 233 23.92 29.27 29.09
N SER A 234 23.56 30.24 28.25
CA SER A 234 23.66 30.26 26.79
C SER A 234 23.23 29.00 26.00
N THR A 235 22.00 29.06 25.51
CA THR A 235 21.39 28.17 24.51
C THR A 235 22.20 28.06 23.22
N VAL A 236 22.97 26.97 23.07
CA VAL A 236 23.43 26.48 21.76
C VAL A 236 22.78 25.12 21.55
N ALA A 237 21.80 25.08 20.64
CA ALA A 237 21.06 23.87 20.31
C ALA A 237 22.02 22.77 19.78
N SER A 238 22.10 21.67 20.52
CA SER A 238 22.77 20.43 20.09
C SER A 238 22.05 19.84 18.89
N LEU A 239 22.64 19.97 17.70
CA LEU A 239 22.22 19.27 16.50
C LEU A 239 22.93 17.91 16.46
N THR A 240 22.20 16.85 16.80
CA THR A 240 22.61 15.47 16.48
C THR A 240 22.86 15.37 14.97
N PRO A 241 23.99 14.81 14.50
CA PRO A 241 24.23 14.63 13.08
C PRO A 241 23.19 13.67 12.51
N VAL A 242 22.25 14.20 11.72
CA VAL A 242 21.23 13.39 11.05
C VAL A 242 21.91 12.56 9.97
N ALA A 243 21.59 11.27 9.96
CA ALA A 243 22.11 10.31 9.00
C ALA A 243 21.86 10.77 7.55
N VAL A 244 22.96 10.84 6.79
CA VAL A 244 22.96 11.01 5.34
C VAL A 244 22.08 9.93 4.71
N GLY A 245 21.17 10.30 3.82
CA GLY A 245 20.33 9.36 3.07
C GLY A 245 18.84 9.34 3.47
N THR A 246 18.42 10.15 4.45
CA THR A 246 16.99 10.27 4.81
C THR A 246 16.30 11.40 4.04
N ARG A 247 14.97 11.31 3.87
CA ARG A 247 14.17 12.35 3.23
C ARG A 247 14.17 13.66 4.02
N GLU A 248 14.13 13.58 5.35
CA GLU A 248 14.26 14.74 6.23
C GLU A 248 15.67 15.35 6.16
N GLY A 249 16.71 14.51 6.08
CA GLY A 249 18.07 14.96 5.81
C GLY A 249 18.18 15.77 4.52
N ALA A 250 17.62 15.23 3.42
CA ALA A 250 17.57 15.92 2.13
C ALA A 250 16.83 17.26 2.21
N ARG A 251 15.66 17.28 2.86
CA ARG A 251 14.87 18.51 3.07
C ARG A 251 15.68 19.61 3.74
N ARG A 252 16.34 19.30 4.86
CA ARG A 252 17.12 20.30 5.62
C ARG A 252 18.29 20.83 4.81
N GLU A 253 19.04 19.96 4.13
CA GLU A 253 20.14 20.39 3.26
C GLU A 253 19.66 21.27 2.11
N ILE A 254 18.53 20.93 1.49
CA ILE A 254 17.89 21.72 0.43
C ILE A 254 17.50 23.11 0.94
N LEU A 255 16.84 23.21 2.10
CA LEU A 255 16.45 24.51 2.68
C LEU A 255 17.67 25.36 3.02
N ALA A 256 18.72 24.76 3.57
CA ALA A 256 19.97 25.46 3.84
C ALA A 256 20.62 25.96 2.54
N ALA A 257 20.57 25.17 1.45
CA ALA A 257 21.07 25.55 0.13
C ALA A 257 20.30 26.72 -0.48
N ILE A 258 18.97 26.68 -0.40
CA ILE A 258 18.11 27.76 -0.90
C ILE A 258 18.39 29.06 -0.14
N ARG A 259 18.49 29.03 1.20
CA ARG A 259 18.76 30.24 1.99
C ARG A 259 20.08 30.91 1.59
N GLU A 260 21.17 30.16 1.47
CA GLU A 260 22.46 30.74 1.03
C GLU A 260 22.42 31.22 -0.44
N LEU A 261 21.65 30.56 -1.31
CA LEU A 261 21.42 31.04 -2.67
C LEU A 261 20.73 32.40 -2.69
N LEU A 262 19.68 32.56 -1.86
CA LEU A 262 18.93 33.81 -1.75
C LEU A 262 19.76 34.91 -1.09
N ASP A 263 20.59 34.60 -0.09
CA ASP A 263 21.47 35.59 0.55
C ASP A 263 22.49 36.19 -0.42
N ARG A 264 22.92 35.42 -1.44
CA ARG A 264 23.85 35.90 -2.48
C ARG A 264 23.18 36.58 -3.66
N SER A 265 21.87 36.41 -3.81
CA SER A 265 21.11 36.89 -4.97
C SER A 265 20.29 38.11 -4.57
N VAL A 266 20.13 39.09 -5.44
CA VAL A 266 19.27 40.28 -5.17
C VAL A 266 17.77 39.93 -5.28
N GLY A 267 17.39 38.66 -5.20
CA GLY A 267 16.02 38.21 -5.48
C GLY A 267 15.53 37.15 -4.50
N GLU A 268 14.20 37.10 -4.34
CA GLU A 268 13.50 36.19 -3.40
C GLU A 268 13.13 34.83 -4.04
N THR A 269 13.65 34.54 -5.24
CA THR A 269 13.21 33.40 -6.06
C THR A 269 14.39 32.58 -6.54
N PHE A 270 14.13 31.30 -6.80
CA PHE A 270 15.14 30.35 -7.27
C PHE A 270 14.55 29.31 -8.22
N THR A 271 15.44 28.61 -8.91
CA THR A 271 15.13 27.49 -9.81
C THR A 271 15.66 26.17 -9.25
N PRO A 272 15.06 25.01 -9.57
CA PRO A 272 15.59 23.71 -9.15
C PRO A 272 17.04 23.48 -9.62
N GLU A 273 17.41 24.00 -10.78
CA GLU A 273 18.78 23.96 -11.32
C GLU A 273 19.78 24.66 -10.41
N GLN A 274 19.44 25.85 -9.90
CA GLN A 274 20.29 26.58 -8.95
C GLN A 274 20.47 25.80 -7.65
N VAL A 275 19.40 25.19 -7.14
CA VAL A 275 19.46 24.36 -5.92
C VAL A 275 20.37 23.15 -6.12
N VAL A 276 20.25 22.44 -7.25
CA VAL A 276 21.13 21.31 -7.58
C VAL A 276 22.59 21.77 -7.67
N ALA A 277 22.86 22.88 -8.35
CA ALA A 277 24.22 23.42 -8.46
C ALA A 277 24.81 23.78 -7.09
N GLU A 278 24.03 24.42 -6.22
CA GLU A 278 24.46 24.77 -4.88
C GLU A 278 24.70 23.54 -4.01
N MET A 279 23.79 22.57 -4.04
CA MET A 279 23.95 21.33 -3.30
C MET A 279 25.17 20.52 -3.75
N ARG A 280 25.46 20.50 -5.06
CA ARG A 280 26.69 19.92 -5.61
C ARG A 280 27.93 20.65 -5.12
N ARG A 281 27.91 21.99 -5.14
CA ARG A 281 29.01 22.83 -4.63
C ARG A 281 29.34 22.53 -3.16
N ARG A 282 28.32 22.17 -2.36
CA ARG A 282 28.45 21.79 -0.95
C ARG A 282 28.86 20.33 -0.73
N GLY A 283 29.02 19.53 -1.78
CA GLY A 283 29.40 18.12 -1.67
C GLY A 283 28.30 17.20 -1.13
N THR A 284 27.03 17.47 -1.46
CA THR A 284 25.93 16.61 -1.02
C THR A 284 26.07 15.15 -1.50
N GLY A 285 25.57 14.21 -0.69
CA GLY A 285 25.46 12.80 -1.07
C GLY A 285 24.17 12.44 -1.84
N TYR A 286 23.23 13.37 -2.02
CA TYR A 286 21.96 13.09 -2.70
C TYR A 286 22.10 13.17 -4.23
N ALA A 287 21.45 12.25 -4.93
CA ALA A 287 21.35 12.28 -6.39
C ALA A 287 20.55 13.52 -6.88
N GLU A 288 20.90 14.04 -8.06
CA GLU A 288 20.22 15.19 -8.66
C GLU A 288 18.70 14.97 -8.81
N SER A 289 18.29 13.76 -9.21
CA SER A 289 16.87 13.39 -9.31
C SER A 289 16.15 13.52 -7.97
N THR A 290 16.76 13.08 -6.88
CA THR A 290 16.21 13.21 -5.52
C THR A 290 16.03 14.67 -5.14
N ILE A 291 17.04 15.52 -5.38
CA ILE A 291 16.98 16.96 -5.08
C ILE A 291 15.84 17.62 -5.86
N ARG A 292 15.73 17.35 -7.17
CA ARG A 292 14.66 17.88 -8.02
C ARG A 292 13.29 17.43 -7.55
N THR A 293 13.07 16.14 -7.31
CA THR A 293 11.79 15.62 -6.83
C THR A 293 11.40 16.22 -5.48
N MET A 294 12.36 16.38 -4.56
CA MET A 294 12.11 17.04 -3.28
C MET A 294 11.60 18.46 -3.46
N VAL A 295 12.28 19.28 -4.28
CA VAL A 295 11.90 20.67 -4.56
C VAL A 295 10.56 20.75 -5.29
N THR A 296 10.35 19.97 -6.35
CA THR A 296 9.20 20.18 -7.25
C THR A 296 7.91 19.50 -6.82
N ALA A 297 7.99 18.49 -5.94
CA ALA A 297 6.87 17.66 -5.54
C ALA A 297 6.66 17.65 -4.02
N HIS A 298 7.69 17.30 -3.25
CA HIS A 298 7.48 16.99 -1.83
C HIS A 298 7.46 18.21 -0.91
N MET A 299 8.24 19.24 -1.23
CA MET A 299 8.34 20.47 -0.47
C MET A 299 7.45 21.58 -1.03
N CYS A 300 6.84 21.39 -2.20
CA CYS A 300 6.08 22.41 -2.90
C CYS A 300 4.58 22.33 -2.57
N SER A 301 4.05 23.33 -1.88
CA SER A 301 2.66 23.34 -1.39
C SER A 301 1.60 23.28 -2.51
N ASN A 302 1.95 23.75 -3.71
CA ASN A 302 1.10 23.73 -4.90
C ASN A 302 1.64 22.79 -5.98
N ALA A 303 2.29 21.69 -5.56
CA ALA A 303 2.57 20.58 -6.47
C ALA A 303 1.26 19.96 -6.99
N PRO A 304 1.23 19.40 -8.21
CA PRO A 304 0.06 18.71 -8.73
C PRO A 304 -0.39 17.56 -7.80
N ASP A 305 -1.70 17.31 -7.68
CA ASP A 305 -2.29 16.36 -6.70
C ASP A 305 -1.73 14.93 -6.73
N ASN A 306 -1.09 14.52 -7.82
CA ASN A 306 -0.44 13.21 -7.92
C ASN A 306 0.96 13.17 -7.26
N ALA A 307 1.50 14.31 -6.85
CA ALA A 307 2.69 14.43 -6.04
C ALA A 307 2.29 14.38 -4.56
N GLY A 308 2.80 13.40 -3.80
CA GLY A 308 2.62 13.36 -2.36
C GLY A 308 3.35 14.51 -1.67
N THR A 309 2.76 15.71 -1.65
CA THR A 309 3.22 16.88 -0.89
C THR A 309 3.30 16.50 0.58
N THR A 310 4.36 16.91 1.27
CA THR A 310 4.63 16.45 2.64
C THR A 310 5.07 17.57 3.59
N TYR A 311 5.65 18.66 3.09
CA TYR A 311 6.31 19.64 3.97
C TYR A 311 5.87 21.10 3.80
N ASP A 312 5.23 21.46 2.68
CA ASP A 312 4.75 22.82 2.39
C ASP A 312 5.77 23.96 2.55
N ASP A 313 7.07 23.68 2.41
CA ASP A 313 8.14 24.67 2.59
C ASP A 313 8.26 25.69 1.45
N LEU A 314 7.87 25.29 0.24
CA LEU A 314 8.13 26.00 -1.00
C LEU A 314 6.82 26.27 -1.73
N GLU A 315 6.81 27.32 -2.53
CA GLU A 315 5.71 27.64 -3.44
C GLU A 315 6.25 27.83 -4.85
N ARG A 316 5.60 27.21 -5.83
CA ARG A 316 5.86 27.46 -7.25
C ARG A 316 5.09 28.70 -7.69
N ILE A 317 5.80 29.76 -8.06
CA ILE A 317 5.21 31.03 -8.53
C ILE A 317 5.24 31.18 -10.06
N GLY A 318 5.97 30.30 -10.75
CA GLY A 318 6.07 30.30 -12.20
C GLY A 318 6.66 29.00 -12.74
N ARG A 319 6.75 28.87 -14.06
CA ARG A 319 7.33 27.68 -14.70
C ARG A 319 8.81 27.58 -14.33
N GLY A 320 9.14 26.66 -13.42
CA GLY A 320 10.51 26.45 -12.94
C GLY A 320 10.98 27.47 -11.90
N ILE A 321 10.10 28.35 -11.41
CA ILE A 321 10.44 29.42 -10.48
C ILE A 321 9.71 29.18 -9.16
N TYR A 322 10.48 29.20 -8.07
CA TYR A 322 10.03 28.88 -6.72
C TYR A 322 10.47 29.95 -5.72
N ARG A 323 9.77 30.01 -4.59
CA ARG A 323 10.14 30.79 -3.41
C ARG A 323 9.96 29.97 -2.13
N ILE A 324 10.64 30.37 -1.05
CA ILE A 324 10.37 29.86 0.29
C ILE A 324 9.03 30.43 0.75
N ARG A 325 8.17 29.59 1.36
CA ARG A 325 6.95 30.07 2.01
C ARG A 325 7.29 30.71 3.37
N PRO A 326 6.66 31.84 3.70
CA PRO A 326 6.88 32.53 4.97
C PRO A 326 6.45 31.71 6.17
#